data_AF-A0A9X7J4H2-F1
#
_entry.id   AF-A0A9X7J4H2-F1
#
_cell.length_a   1.000
_cell.length_b   1.000
_cell.length_c   1.000
_cell.angle_alpha   90.00
_cell.angle_beta   90.00
_cell.angle_gamma   90.00
#
_symmetry.space_group_name_H-M   'P 1'
#
loop_
_entity.id
_entity.type
_entity.pdbx_description
1 polymer ?
#
loop_
_entity_poly.entity_id
_entity_poly.type
_entity_poly.pdbx_seq_one_letter_code
_entity_poly.pdbx_strand_id
1 'polypeptide(L)' 'MKRLLFITLISVVMLASGFALPAFAQEQQEIPFLIDGLPVIFDVQPVIQNGRTLVPFRATAEALSVKVTWDSST' A
#
# COMPACT_ATOMS: atom_id res chain seq x y z
N MET A 1 25.69 26.80 -35.81
CA MET A 1 25.08 25.46 -35.58
C MET A 1 25.08 25.05 -34.10
N LYS A 2 26.17 25.23 -33.32
CA LYS A 2 26.22 24.84 -31.90
C LYS A 2 25.15 25.52 -31.01
N ARG A 3 24.88 26.82 -31.19
CA ARG A 3 23.87 27.57 -30.41
C ARG A 3 22.42 27.11 -30.67
N LEU A 4 22.12 26.70 -31.91
CA LEU A 4 20.82 26.16 -32.27
C LEU A 4 20.58 24.79 -31.60
N LEU A 5 21.64 23.97 -31.53
CA LEU A 5 21.65 22.68 -30.86
C LEU A 5 21.42 22.81 -29.34
N PHE A 6 21.96 23.86 -28.71
CA PHE A 6 21.69 24.17 -27.30
C PHE A 6 20.24 24.62 -27.05
N ILE A 7 19.66 25.43 -27.94
CA ILE A 7 18.27 25.90 -27.81
C ILE A 7 17.28 24.74 -27.97
N THR A 8 17.52 23.84 -28.92
CA THR A 8 16.68 22.65 -29.11
C THR A 8 16.78 21.70 -27.90
N LEU A 9 17.96 21.56 -27.31
CA LEU A 9 18.14 20.73 -26.11
C LEU A 9 17.36 21.30 -24.91
N ILE A 10 17.40 22.61 -24.69
CA ILE A 10 16.69 23.28 -23.60
C ILE A 10 15.16 23.16 -23.78
N SER A 11 14.68 23.29 -25.02
CA SER A 11 13.26 23.13 -25.34
C SER A 11 12.74 21.73 -25.03
N VAL A 12 13.53 20.68 -25.32
CA VAL A 12 13.16 19.29 -25.02
C VAL A 12 13.12 19.03 -23.51
N VAL A 13 14.06 19.60 -22.76
CA VAL A 13 14.11 19.46 -21.29
C VAL A 13 12.94 20.18 -20.60
N MET A 14 12.55 21.36 -21.11
CA MET A 14 11.38 22.09 -20.61
C MET A 14 10.06 21.36 -20.91
N LEU A 15 9.92 20.75 -22.09
CA LEU A 15 8.73 19.94 -22.41
C LEU A 15 8.64 18.69 -21.53
N ALA A 16 9.77 18.03 -21.24
CA ALA A 16 9.81 16.82 -20.42
C ALA A 16 9.47 17.07 -18.94
N SER A 17 9.76 18.28 -18.43
CA SER A 17 9.54 18.63 -17.02
C SER A 17 8.09 19.00 -16.69
N GLY A 18 7.26 19.32 -17.70
CA GLY A 18 5.87 19.72 -17.53
C GLY A 18 4.88 18.55 -17.38
N PHE A 19 5.30 17.33 -17.67
CA PHE A 19 4.47 16.13 -17.47
C PHE A 19 4.63 15.61 -16.04
N ALA A 20 3.86 16.18 -15.11
CA ALA A 20 3.63 15.53 -13.83
C ALA A 20 2.84 14.24 -14.10
N LEU A 21 3.51 13.08 -14.05
CA LEU A 21 2.81 11.80 -14.04
C LEU A 21 1.92 11.80 -12.79
N PRO A 22 0.59 11.66 -12.92
CA PRO A 22 -0.24 11.48 -11.74
C PRO A 22 0.27 10.25 -11.00
N ALA A 23 0.64 10.43 -9.74
CA ALA A 23 0.90 9.31 -8.84
C ALA A 23 -0.45 8.65 -8.56
N PHE A 24 -0.78 7.60 -9.30
CA PHE A 24 -1.92 6.76 -8.95
C PHE A 24 -1.59 6.02 -7.66
N ALA A 25 -2.48 6.10 -6.68
CA ALA A 25 -2.41 5.22 -5.53
C ALA A 25 -2.47 3.77 -6.04
N GLN A 26 -1.53 2.94 -5.59
CA GLN A 26 -1.50 1.53 -5.97
C GLN A 26 -2.80 0.87 -5.50
N GLU A 27 -3.43 0.11 -6.40
CA GLU A 27 -4.67 -0.60 -6.13
C GLU A 27 -4.50 -1.46 -4.85
N GLN A 28 -5.39 -1.27 -3.88
CA GLN A 28 -5.30 -1.99 -2.62
C GLN A 28 -5.68 -3.45 -2.87
N GLN A 29 -4.67 -4.28 -3.08
CA GLN A 29 -4.86 -5.70 -3.34
C GLN A 29 -5.49 -6.35 -2.11
N GLU A 30 -6.78 -6.71 -2.21
CA GLU A 30 -7.47 -7.41 -1.14
C GLU A 30 -6.81 -8.78 -0.93
N ILE A 31 -6.30 -9.01 0.27
CA ILE A 31 -5.69 -10.30 0.65
C ILE A 31 -6.82 -11.18 1.17
N PRO A 32 -7.24 -12.24 0.43
CA PRO A 32 -8.29 -13.13 0.90
C PRO A 32 -7.80 -13.83 2.16
N PHE A 33 -8.55 -13.68 3.25
CA PHE A 33 -8.22 -14.24 4.54
C PHE A 33 -9.42 -15.03 5.08
N LEU A 34 -9.20 -16.32 5.29
CA LEU A 34 -10.22 -17.28 5.70
C LEU A 34 -9.76 -18.02 6.95
N ILE A 35 -10.66 -18.20 7.91
CA ILE A 35 -10.49 -19.11 9.05
C ILE A 35 -11.59 -20.17 8.93
N ASP A 36 -11.20 -21.44 8.85
CA ASP A 36 -12.11 -22.57 8.64
C ASP A 36 -13.05 -22.40 7.42
N GLY A 37 -12.54 -21.74 6.37
CA GLY A 37 -13.30 -21.46 5.15
C GLY A 37 -14.27 -20.28 5.24
N LEU A 38 -14.33 -19.60 6.39
CA LEU A 38 -15.16 -18.41 6.60
C LEU A 38 -14.32 -17.14 6.45
N PRO A 39 -14.83 -16.11 5.74
CA PRO A 39 -14.14 -14.84 5.59
C PRO A 39 -14.09 -14.09 6.92
N VAL A 40 -12.93 -13.51 7.21
CA VAL A 40 -12.74 -12.62 8.36
C VAL A 40 -12.72 -11.18 7.86
N ILE A 41 -13.58 -10.35 8.43
CA ILE A 41 -13.65 -8.93 8.11
C ILE A 41 -12.67 -8.20 9.02
N PHE A 42 -11.82 -7.37 8.44
CA PHE A 42 -10.89 -6.52 9.16
C PHE A 42 -11.30 -5.05 9.06
N ASP A 43 -11.10 -4.31 10.14
CA ASP A 43 -11.14 -2.85 10.17
C ASP A 43 -9.92 -2.24 9.47
N VAL A 44 -8.77 -2.92 9.59
CA VAL A 44 -7.52 -2.60 8.91
C VAL A 44 -7.11 -3.76 8.01
N GLN A 45 -6.98 -3.52 6.71
CA GLN A 45 -6.62 -4.58 5.77
C GLN A 45 -5.24 -5.18 6.08
N PRO A 46 -5.07 -6.51 5.90
CA PRO A 46 -3.75 -7.13 5.96
C PRO A 46 -2.78 -6.50 4.95
N VAL A 47 -1.50 -6.46 5.31
CA VAL A 47 -0.44 -5.86 4.46
C VAL A 47 0.73 -6.80 4.28
N ILE A 48 1.37 -6.76 3.12
CA ILE A 48 2.61 -7.52 2.88
C ILE A 48 3.79 -6.61 3.17
N GLN A 49 4.61 -6.97 4.16
CA GLN A 49 5.83 -6.27 4.52
C GLN A 49 6.98 -7.27 4.65
N ASN A 50 8.12 -6.99 4.00
CA ASN A 50 9.32 -7.84 4.05
C ASN A 50 9.04 -9.33 3.71
N GLY A 51 8.16 -9.58 2.73
CA GLY A 51 7.77 -10.94 2.33
C GLY A 51 6.88 -11.68 3.32
N ARG A 52 6.29 -10.98 4.30
CA ARG A 52 5.35 -11.53 5.28
C ARG A 52 4.03 -10.78 5.23
N THR A 53 2.92 -11.49 5.40
CA THR A 53 1.61 -10.87 5.57
C THR A 53 1.39 -10.55 7.04
N LEU A 54 1.27 -9.27 7.36
CA LEU A 54 0.87 -8.77 8.68
C LEU A 54 -0.65 -8.71 8.71
N VAL A 55 -1.24 -9.36 9.73
CA VAL A 55 -2.69 -9.43 9.93
C VAL A 55 -3.06 -8.79 11.28
N PRO A 56 -4.23 -8.13 11.38
CA PRO A 56 -4.69 -7.58 12.65
C PRO A 56 -4.89 -8.66 13.72
N PHE A 57 -4.05 -8.62 14.76
CA PHE A 57 -4.02 -9.66 15.80
C PHE A 57 -5.38 -9.89 16.48
N ARG A 58 -6.07 -8.82 16.89
CA ARG A 58 -7.35 -8.94 17.61
C ARG A 58 -8.40 -9.68 16.79
N ALA A 59 -8.63 -9.24 15.55
CA ALA A 59 -9.61 -9.86 14.67
C ALA A 59 -9.28 -11.33 14.38
N THR A 60 -8.00 -11.65 14.15
CA THR A 60 -7.56 -13.04 13.97
C THR A 60 -7.80 -13.90 15.21
N ALA A 61 -7.47 -13.39 16.41
CA ALA A 61 -7.66 -14.13 17.66
C ALA A 61 -9.15 -14.34 17.98
N GLU A 62 -9.98 -13.30 17.83
CA GLU A 62 -11.42 -13.39 18.09
C GLU A 62 -12.13 -14.33 17.11
N ALA A 63 -11.71 -14.35 15.84
CA ALA A 63 -12.19 -15.31 14.85
C ALA A 63 -11.82 -16.77 15.22
N LEU A 64 -10.73 -16.97 15.95
CA LEU A 64 -10.34 -18.27 16.55
C LEU A 64 -11.03 -18.53 17.90
N SER A 65 -12.08 -17.79 18.24
CA SER A 65 -12.80 -17.87 19.53
C SER A 65 -11.92 -17.56 20.76
N VAL A 66 -10.84 -16.79 20.57
CA VAL A 66 -9.99 -16.31 21.67
C VAL A 66 -10.47 -14.93 22.12
N LYS A 67 -10.78 -14.79 23.41
CA LYS A 67 -11.16 -13.50 23.99
C LYS A 67 -9.92 -12.62 24.15
N VAL A 68 -9.90 -11.46 23.49
CA VAL A 68 -8.86 -10.45 23.65
C VAL A 68 -9.36 -9.34 24.57
N THR A 69 -8.64 -9.10 25.67
CA THR A 69 -8.91 -7.99 26.58
C THR A 69 -7.72 -7.04 26.63
N TRP A 70 -7.99 -5.75 26.68
CA TRP A 70 -6.98 -4.77 26.99
C TRP A 70 -6.70 -4.79 28.50
N ASP A 71 -5.42 -4.87 28.87
CA ASP A 71 -4.97 -4.67 30.24
C ASP A 71 -4.30 -3.29 30.33
N SER A 72 -4.94 -2.38 31.06
CA SER A 72 -4.44 -1.02 31.28
C SER A 72 -3.61 -0.89 32.55
N SER A 73 -3.18 -1.99 33.18
CA SER A 73 -2.44 -1.99 34.45
C SER A 73 -1.03 -1.41 34.38
N THR A 74 -0.60 -0.90 33.23
CA THR A 74 0.71 -0.24 33.01
C THR A 74 0.57 0.92 32.05
#